data_AF-A0A1G2K6E4-F1
#
_entry.id   AF-A0A1G2K6E4-F1
#
_cell.length_a   1.000
_cell.length_b   1.000
_cell.length_c   1.000
_cell.angle_alpha   90.00
_cell.angle_beta   90.00
_cell.angle_gamma   90.00
#
_symmetry.space_group_name_H-M   'P 1'
#
loop_
_entity.id
_entity.type
_entity.pdbx_description
1 polymer ?
#
loop_
_entity_poly.entity_id
_entity_poly.type
_entity_poly.pdbx_seq_one_letter_code
_entity_poly.pdbx_strand_id
1 'polypeptide(L)'
;MVPEEEIKEKLISVISAYKDFSDAEKAGWIKTLDAVPFDYQIFLLGLFETSPEDILKLNENIKAKQEILESGDEAAWKELLEEEKKELEELAAKGEEK
;
A
#
# COMPACT_ATOMS: atom_id res chain seq x y z
N MET A 1 0.31 2.55 -27.72
CA MET A 1 0.58 2.82 -26.29
C MET A 1 1.22 1.58 -25.71
N VAL A 2 2.17 1.74 -24.80
CA VAL A 2 2.73 0.61 -24.04
C VAL A 2 1.70 0.25 -22.96
N PRO A 3 1.34 -1.04 -22.78
CA PRO A 3 0.35 -1.45 -21.77
C PRO A 3 0.65 -0.91 -20.37
N GLU A 4 1.92 -0.71 -20.04
CA GLU A 4 2.38 -0.15 -18.76
C GLU A 4 1.96 1.31 -18.55
N GLU A 5 2.04 2.14 -19.58
CA GLU A 5 1.63 3.55 -19.51
C GLU A 5 0.11 3.66 -19.29
N GLU A 6 -0.68 2.81 -19.94
CA GLU A 6 -2.15 2.80 -19.80
C GLU A 6 -2.59 2.40 -18.38
N ILE A 7 -1.95 1.40 -17.77
CA ILE A 7 -2.27 0.97 -16.40
C ILE A 7 -1.93 2.06 -15.40
N LYS A 8 -0.76 2.70 -15.57
CA LYS A 8 -0.33 3.79 -14.70
C LYS A 8 -1.27 5.00 -14.81
N GLU A 9 -1.68 5.40 -16.01
CA GLU A 9 -2.65 6.49 -16.20
C GLU A 9 -4.00 6.17 -15.55
N LYS A 10 -4.49 4.93 -15.67
CA LYS A 10 -5.71 4.49 -14.99
C LYS A 10 -5.58 4.57 -13.47
N LEU A 11 -4.48 4.08 -12.91
CA LEU A 11 -4.20 4.19 -11.47
C LEU A 11 -4.19 5.65 -11.01
N ILE A 12 -3.48 6.52 -11.73
CA ILE A 12 -3.44 7.96 -11.40
C ILE A 12 -4.86 8.54 -11.39
N SER A 13 -5.68 8.20 -12.37
CA SER A 13 -7.07 8.63 -12.43
C SER A 13 -7.89 8.12 -11.24
N VAL A 14 -7.76 6.84 -10.90
CA VAL A 14 -8.48 6.20 -9.80
C VAL A 14 -8.07 6.82 -8.45
N ILE A 15 -6.77 6.95 -8.20
CA ILE A 15 -6.23 7.59 -6.99
C ILE A 15 -6.72 9.04 -6.88
N SER A 16 -6.65 9.80 -7.97
CA SER A 16 -7.09 11.21 -7.99
C SER A 16 -8.58 11.37 -7.66
N ALA A 17 -9.39 10.42 -8.12
CA ALA A 17 -10.83 10.38 -7.87
C ALA A 17 -11.21 9.74 -6.52
N TYR A 18 -10.27 9.09 -5.83
CA TYR A 18 -10.53 8.39 -4.57
C TYR A 18 -10.92 9.39 -3.48
N LYS A 19 -12.10 9.21 -2.88
CA LYS A 19 -12.73 10.23 -2.01
C LYS A 19 -12.16 10.24 -0.61
N ASP A 20 -11.70 9.10 -0.13
CA ASP A 20 -11.22 8.93 1.24
C ASP A 20 -9.75 9.34 1.41
N PHE A 21 -9.07 9.70 0.32
CA PHE A 21 -7.73 10.28 0.36
C PHE A 21 -7.80 11.80 0.30
N SER A 22 -7.04 12.45 1.17
CA SER A 22 -6.65 13.85 1.07
C SER A 22 -5.75 14.10 -0.14
N ASP A 23 -5.61 15.36 -0.55
CA ASP A 23 -4.75 15.73 -1.67
C ASP A 23 -3.28 15.37 -1.43
N ALA A 24 -2.82 15.43 -0.16
CA ALA A 24 -1.48 15.01 0.22
C ALA A 24 -1.28 13.49 0.04
N GLU A 25 -2.26 12.68 0.44
CA GLU A 25 -2.22 11.23 0.24
C GLU A 25 -2.22 10.89 -1.25
N LYS A 26 -3.10 11.51 -2.05
CA LYS A 26 -3.14 11.31 -3.50
C LYS A 26 -1.79 11.61 -4.14
N ALA A 27 -1.18 12.75 -3.79
CA ALA A 27 0.12 13.14 -4.31
C ALA A 27 1.22 12.14 -3.90
N GLY A 28 1.19 11.66 -2.65
CA GLY A 28 2.12 10.65 -2.14
C GLY A 28 2.02 9.34 -2.91
N TRP A 29 0.80 8.83 -3.11
CA TRP A 29 0.53 7.62 -3.88
C TRP A 29 0.94 7.74 -5.35
N ILE A 30 0.61 8.85 -6.00
CA ILE A 30 0.99 9.07 -7.41
C ILE A 30 2.52 9.12 -7.56
N LYS A 31 3.22 9.76 -6.61
CA LYS A 31 4.69 9.84 -6.61
C LYS A 31 5.34 8.47 -6.40
N THR A 32 4.73 7.58 -5.61
CA THR A 32 5.29 6.24 -5.36
C THR A 32 5.06 5.28 -6.51
N LEU A 33 4.07 5.50 -7.40
CA LEU A 33 3.81 4.62 -8.55
C LEU A 33 5.05 4.39 -9.43
N ASP A 34 5.92 5.39 -9.58
CA ASP A 34 7.17 5.27 -10.35
C ASP A 34 8.15 4.24 -9.79
N ALA A 35 8.08 3.97 -8.48
CA ALA A 35 8.93 3.00 -7.80
C ALA A 35 8.27 1.62 -7.67
N VAL A 36 6.97 1.52 -7.94
CA VAL A 36 6.20 0.27 -7.81
C VAL A 36 6.36 -0.55 -9.09
N PRO A 37 6.77 -1.84 -9.01
CA PRO A 37 6.89 -2.67 -10.20
C PRO A 37 5.54 -2.87 -10.89
N PHE A 38 5.55 -3.09 -12.21
CA PHE A 38 4.34 -3.13 -13.03
C PHE A 38 3.30 -4.15 -12.54
N ASP A 39 3.70 -5.36 -12.16
CA ASP A 39 2.77 -6.39 -11.64
C ASP A 39 2.03 -5.91 -10.38
N TYR A 40 2.70 -5.15 -9.52
CA TYR A 40 2.07 -4.55 -8.34
C TYR A 40 1.14 -3.41 -8.72
N GLN A 41 1.43 -2.64 -9.78
CA GLN A 41 0.50 -1.63 -10.28
C GLN A 41 -0.80 -2.28 -10.77
N ILE A 42 -0.73 -3.39 -11.51
CA ILE A 42 -1.93 -4.16 -11.91
C ILE A 42 -2.71 -4.61 -10.67
N PHE A 43 -2.01 -5.18 -9.68
CA PHE A 43 -2.63 -5.64 -8.43
C PHE A 43 -3.32 -4.49 -7.68
N LEU A 44 -2.65 -3.34 -7.54
CA LEU A 44 -3.22 -2.16 -6.87
C LEU A 44 -4.46 -1.66 -7.61
N LEU A 45 -4.44 -1.63 -8.95
CA LEU A 45 -5.60 -1.21 -9.73
C LEU A 45 -6.80 -2.11 -9.42
N GLY A 46 -6.58 -3.43 -9.37
CA GLY A 46 -7.59 -4.39 -8.94
C GLY A 46 -8.10 -4.11 -7.52
N LEU A 47 -7.20 -3.87 -6.56
CA LEU A 47 -7.59 -3.56 -5.18
C LEU A 47 -8.44 -2.30 -5.07
N PHE A 48 -8.13 -1.22 -5.79
CA PHE A 48 -8.96 -0.01 -5.79
C PHE A 48 -10.39 -0.27 -6.29
N GLU A 49 -10.56 -1.25 -7.19
CA GLU A 49 -11.88 -1.60 -7.73
C GLU A 49 -12.63 -2.61 -6.86
N THR A 50 -11.93 -3.54 -6.23
CA THR A 50 -12.55 -4.71 -5.57
C THR A 50 -12.50 -4.70 -4.05
N SER A 51 -11.57 -3.93 -3.44
CA SER A 51 -11.38 -3.91 -1.98
C SER A 51 -10.89 -2.53 -1.49
N PRO A 52 -11.77 -1.50 -1.50
CA PRO A 52 -11.45 -0.17 -1.00
C PRO A 52 -11.02 -0.16 0.48
N GLU A 53 -11.52 -1.10 1.29
CA GLU A 53 -11.10 -1.28 2.68
C GLU A 53 -9.62 -1.68 2.82
N ASP A 54 -9.11 -2.51 1.91
CA ASP A 54 -7.70 -2.92 1.93
C ASP A 54 -6.81 -1.79 1.45
N ILE A 55 -7.29 -0.94 0.52
CA ILE A 55 -6.60 0.30 0.13
C ILE A 55 -6.47 1.26 1.31
N LEU A 56 -7.53 1.41 2.12
CA LEU A 56 -7.49 2.26 3.31
C LEU A 56 -6.47 1.74 4.33
N LYS A 57 -6.50 0.45 4.64
CA LYS A 57 -5.51 -0.17 5.53
C LYS A 57 -4.08 -0.04 4.99
N LEU A 58 -3.89 -0.23 3.69
CA LEU A 58 -2.57 -0.08 3.06
C LEU A 58 -2.07 1.36 3.21
N ASN A 59 -2.94 2.35 3.02
CA ASN A 59 -2.61 3.75 3.22
C ASN A 59 -2.27 4.08 4.68
N GLU A 60 -3.02 3.56 5.65
CA GLU A 60 -2.72 3.71 7.08
C GLU A 60 -1.37 3.07 7.46
N ASN A 61 -1.09 1.87 6.95
CA ASN A 61 0.20 1.19 7.15
C ASN A 61 1.37 1.98 6.55
N ILE A 62 1.19 2.56 5.35
CA ILE A 62 2.20 3.41 4.72
C ILE A 62 2.49 4.63 5.61
N LYS A 63 1.45 5.29 6.14
CA LYS A 63 1.61 6.45 7.02
C LYS A 63 2.34 6.09 8.30
N ALA A 64 1.93 5.03 9.00
CA ALA A 64 2.59 4.60 10.23
C ALA A 64 4.09 4.34 10.00
N LYS A 65 4.43 3.65 8.90
CA LYS A 65 5.84 3.41 8.52
C LYS A 65 6.59 4.69 8.18
N GLN A 66 5.95 5.66 7.53
CA GLN A 66 6.55 6.97 7.24
C GLN A 66 6.79 7.77 8.53
N GLU A 67 5.85 7.79 9.46
CA GLU A 67 5.99 8.49 10.74
C GLU A 67 7.15 7.92 11.57
N ILE A 68 7.29 6.59 11.62
CA ILE A 68 8.41 5.92 12.30
C ILE A 68 9.74 6.20 11.57
N LEU A 69 9.73 6.24 10.23
CA LEU A 69 10.92 6.60 9.46
C LEU A 69 11.38 8.04 9.73
N GLU A 70 10.44 8.97 9.79
CA GLU A 70 10.71 10.39 10.04
C GLU A 70 11.16 10.66 11.48
N SER A 71 10.66 9.90 12.46
CA SER A 71 11.08 10.02 13.85
C SER A 71 12.51 9.53 14.10
N GLY A 72 13.03 8.65 13.23
CA GLY A 72 14.33 8.00 13.39
C GLY A 72 14.38 7.03 14.58
N ASP A 73 13.22 6.62 15.11
CA ASP A 73 13.11 5.74 16.26
C ASP A 73 13.31 4.27 15.84
N GLU A 74 14.54 3.78 16.00
CA GLU A 74 14.89 2.39 15.72
C GLU A 74 14.13 1.39 16.60
N ALA A 75 13.70 1.77 17.80
CA ALA A 75 12.96 0.88 18.69
C ALA A 75 11.53 0.68 18.18
N ALA A 76 10.87 1.77 17.77
CA ALA A 76 9.55 1.71 17.14
C ALA A 76 9.57 0.90 15.82
N TRP A 77 10.65 0.99 15.03
CA TRP A 77 10.82 0.14 13.84
C TRP A 77 10.93 -1.34 14.19
N LYS A 78 11.68 -1.69 15.25
CA LYS A 78 11.82 -3.08 15.68
C LYS A 78 10.52 -3.64 16.23
N GLU A 79 9.77 -2.85 16.98
CA GLU A 79 8.46 -3.23 17.50
C GLU A 79 7.48 -3.56 16.36
N LEU A 80 7.37 -2.66 15.38
CA LEU A 80 6.52 -2.88 14.20
C LEU A 80 6.93 -4.14 13.41
N LEU A 81 8.22 -4.39 13.24
CA LEU A 81 8.70 -5.59 12.54
C LEU A 81 8.36 -6.89 13.28
N GLU A 82 8.43 -6.90 14.62
CA GLU A 82 8.05 -8.07 15.42
C GLU A 82 6.53 -8.33 15.36
N GLU A 83 5.72 -7.26 15.37
CA GLU A 83 4.27 -7.37 15.19
C GLU A 83 3.90 -7.95 13.81
N GLU A 84 4.45 -7.40 12.73
CA GLU A 84 4.21 -7.89 11.37
C GLU A 84 4.66 -9.34 11.20
N LYS A 85 5.82 -9.69 11.77
CA LYS A 85 6.31 -11.07 11.74
C LYS A 85 5.34 -12.04 12.41
N LYS A 86 4.81 -11.65 13.58
CA LYS A 86 3.85 -12.48 14.31
C LYS A 86 2.55 -12.65 13.54
N GLU A 87 2.03 -11.59 12.92
CA GLU A 87 0.83 -11.68 12.07
C GLU A 87 1.04 -12.64 10.89
N LEU A 88 2.20 -12.59 10.25
CA LEU A 88 2.54 -13.51 9.16
C LEU A 88 2.64 -14.96 9.64
N GLU A 89 3.23 -15.21 10.82
CA GLU A 89 3.29 -16.54 11.43
C GLU A 89 1.88 -17.08 11.74
N GLU A 90 0.98 -16.24 12.27
CA GLU A 90 -0.41 -16.61 12.54
C GLU A 90 -1.20 -16.91 11.26
N LEU A 91 -0.97 -16.15 10.18
CA LEU A 91 -1.58 -16.39 8.88
C LEU A 91 -1.06 -17.69 8.24
N ALA A 92 0.24 -17.96 8.35
CA ALA A 92 0.85 -19.20 7.86
C ALA A 92 0.27 -20.42 8.58
N ALA A 93 0.15 -20.37 9.91
CA ALA A 93 -0.44 -21.44 10.71
C ALA A 93 -1.91 -21.71 10.34
N LYS A 94 -2.70 -20.66 10.06
CA LYS A 94 -4.10 -20.81 9.60
C LYS A 94 -4.22 -21.32 8.15
N GLY A 95 -3.19 -21.11 7.33
CA GLY A 95 -3.11 -21.59 5.96
C GLY A 95 -2.82 -23.09 5.86
N GLU A 96 -2.13 -23.66 6.84
CA GLU A 96 -1.79 -25.09 6.91
C GLU A 96 -2.94 -25.98 7.44
N GLU A 97 -3.99 -25.39 8.01
CA GLU A 97 -5.18 -26.10 8.51
C GLU A 97 -6.30 -26.28 7.45
N LYS A 98 -6.06 -25.93 6.18
CA LYS A 98 -6.99 -26.13 5.05
C LYS A 98 -6.47 -27.14 4.02
#